data_AF-A0A7X7I4P3-F1
#
_entry.id   AF-A0A7X7I4P3-F1
#
_cell.length_a   1.000
_cell.length_b   1.000
_cell.length_c   1.000
_cell.angle_alpha   90.00
_cell.angle_beta   90.00
_cell.angle_gamma   90.00
#
_symmetry.space_group_name_H-M   'P 1'
#
loop_
_entity.id
_entity.type
_entity.pdbx_description
1 polymer ?
#
loop_
_entity_poly.entity_id
_entity_poly.type
_entity_poly.pdbx_seq_one_letter_code
_entity_poly.pdbx_strand_id
1 'polypeptide(L)'
;MATVFALLRAPDVALTQAIINSGLVTSLFLVAYSRTQRTPPPDGECRECPFWLRWPGAALVSALFAAVLFRGLFVVSGERILGRASAHYLSHTLEETGALNVVAAILLDYRAFDTLGETTVIFTAVFGISLLLSGGRYVHSGHGLSFIVKRGMALLTPFILLYAASILFLGHLTPGGGFQGGSVFATAAILICVVYGTNFEAARISPKTKETFEAGGAVLFVFIGLLGIA
;
A
#
# COMPACT_ATOMS: atom_id res chain seq x y z
N MET A 1 5.47 12.02 -5.63
CA MET A 1 3.99 12.09 -5.45
C MET A 1 3.59 12.43 -4.02
N ALA A 2 4.12 11.77 -2.99
CA ALA A 2 3.83 12.14 -1.59
C ALA A 2 4.03 13.64 -1.29
N THR A 3 5.15 14.22 -1.72
CA THR A 3 5.43 15.66 -1.58
C THR A 3 4.38 16.54 -2.27
N VAL A 4 3.86 16.13 -3.42
CA VAL A 4 2.81 16.89 -4.13
C VAL A 4 1.53 16.91 -3.31
N PHE A 5 1.10 15.77 -2.76
CA PHE A 5 -0.08 15.71 -1.88
C PHE A 5 0.12 16.49 -0.58
N ALA A 6 1.33 16.48 -0.02
CA ALA A 6 1.66 17.31 1.14
C ALA A 6 1.52 18.81 0.82
N LEU A 7 2.02 19.25 -0.35
CA LEU A 7 1.86 20.63 -0.83
C LEU A 7 0.40 20.99 -1.11
N LEU A 8 -0.41 20.02 -1.54
CA LEU A 8 -1.86 20.17 -1.75
C LEU A 8 -2.68 20.08 -0.44
N ARG A 9 -2.03 20.03 0.73
CA ARG A 9 -2.68 19.92 2.06
C ARG A 9 -3.54 18.65 2.23
N ALA A 10 -3.10 17.54 1.62
CA ALA A 10 -3.71 16.22 1.77
C ALA A 10 -2.76 15.27 2.54
N PRO A 11 -2.62 15.43 3.87
CA PRO A 11 -1.61 14.73 4.65
C PRO A 11 -1.83 13.21 4.72
N ASP A 12 -3.07 12.73 4.85
CA ASP A 12 -3.39 11.29 4.88
C ASP A 12 -3.01 10.58 3.58
N VAL A 13 -3.27 11.24 2.44
CA VAL A 13 -2.90 10.73 1.11
C VAL A 13 -1.39 10.80 0.91
N ALA A 14 -0.74 11.90 1.34
CA ALA A 14 0.70 12.04 1.28
C ALA A 14 1.41 10.95 2.09
N LEU A 15 0.94 10.67 3.30
CA LEU A 15 1.46 9.64 4.19
C LEU A 15 1.31 8.25 3.56
N THR A 16 0.13 7.94 3.05
CA THR A 16 -0.15 6.69 2.32
C THR A 16 0.81 6.51 1.13
N GLN A 17 0.97 7.55 0.32
CA GLN A 17 1.85 7.53 -0.85
C GLN A 17 3.33 7.37 -0.47
N ALA A 18 3.76 7.94 0.66
CA ALA A 18 5.11 7.77 1.16
C ALA A 18 5.33 6.31 1.59
N ILE A 19 4.45 5.77 2.44
CA ILE A 19 4.60 4.41 3.00
C ILE A 19 4.53 3.34 1.90
N ILE A 20 3.54 3.41 1.01
CA ILE A 20 3.34 2.40 -0.02
C ILE A 20 4.49 2.40 -1.01
N ASN A 21 4.89 3.56 -1.55
CA ASN A 21 5.91 3.60 -2.59
C ASN A 21 7.31 3.34 -2.03
N SER A 22 7.70 4.00 -0.94
CA SER A 22 9.06 3.88 -0.39
C SER A 22 9.27 2.64 0.47
N GLY A 23 8.21 2.16 1.12
CA GLY A 23 8.23 0.99 2.00
C GLY A 23 7.79 -0.27 1.28
N LEU A 24 6.48 -0.44 1.13
CA LEU A 24 5.86 -1.71 0.74
C LEU A 24 6.26 -2.15 -0.68
N VAL A 25 5.99 -1.31 -1.69
CA VAL A 25 6.24 -1.61 -3.10
C VAL A 25 7.73 -1.73 -3.37
N THR A 26 8.55 -0.82 -2.84
CA THR A 26 10.01 -0.92 -3.02
C THR A 26 10.56 -2.20 -2.40
N SER A 27 10.12 -2.58 -1.20
CA SER A 27 10.60 -3.81 -0.55
C SER A 27 10.18 -5.06 -1.35
N LEU A 28 8.92 -5.14 -1.80
CA LEU A 28 8.44 -6.22 -2.65
C LEU A 28 9.15 -6.26 -4.00
N PHE A 29 9.38 -5.10 -4.61
CA PHE A 29 10.13 -4.97 -5.86
C PHE A 29 11.57 -5.45 -5.70
N LEU A 30 12.26 -5.09 -4.62
CA LEU A 30 13.61 -5.58 -4.36
C LEU A 30 13.63 -7.11 -4.18
N VAL A 31 12.64 -7.68 -3.49
CA VAL A 31 12.50 -9.14 -3.36
C VAL A 31 12.29 -9.77 -4.74
N ALA A 32 11.35 -9.27 -5.55
CA ALA A 32 11.08 -9.78 -6.90
C ALA A 32 12.30 -9.64 -7.83
N TYR A 33 12.94 -8.47 -7.83
CA TYR A 33 14.11 -8.17 -8.63
C TYR A 33 15.30 -9.06 -8.25
N SER A 34 15.52 -9.31 -6.95
CA SER A 34 16.58 -10.22 -6.48
C SER A 34 16.43 -11.67 -6.96
N ARG A 35 15.22 -12.05 -7.39
CA ARG A 35 14.90 -13.38 -7.91
C ARG A 35 14.83 -13.44 -9.44
N THR A 36 14.98 -12.31 -10.12
CA THR A 36 14.91 -12.26 -11.59
C THR A 36 16.30 -12.50 -12.17
N GLN A 37 16.43 -13.47 -13.08
CA GLN A 37 17.68 -13.68 -13.81
C GLN A 37 17.77 -12.73 -15.02
N ARG A 38 18.96 -12.21 -15.29
CA ARG A 38 19.21 -11.46 -16.52
C ARG A 38 19.30 -12.44 -17.68
N THR A 39 18.26 -12.53 -18.50
CA THR A 39 18.38 -13.12 -19.83
C THR A 39 18.97 -12.08 -20.77
N PRO A 40 20.10 -12.34 -21.44
CA PRO A 40 20.59 -11.44 -22.48
C PRO A 40 19.53 -11.33 -23.60
N PRO A 41 19.31 -10.14 -24.16
CA PRO A 41 18.38 -9.97 -25.26
C PRO A 41 18.81 -10.84 -26.46
N PRO A 42 17.86 -11.34 -27.28
CA PRO A 42 18.19 -12.14 -28.46
C PRO A 42 19.16 -11.42 -29.39
N ASP A 43 20.11 -12.16 -29.96
CA ASP A 43 21.07 -11.62 -30.92
C ASP A 43 20.34 -11.06 -32.15
N GLY A 44 20.64 -9.80 -32.53
CA GLY A 44 20.09 -9.16 -33.72
C GLY A 44 19.07 -8.03 -33.48
N GLU A 45 18.70 -7.74 -32.23
CA GLU A 45 17.89 -6.55 -31.93
C GLU A 45 18.72 -5.26 -31.97
N CYS A 46 18.30 -4.27 -32.77
CA CYS A 46 18.84 -2.91 -32.77
C CYS A 46 18.80 -2.30 -31.36
N ARG A 47 19.96 -2.25 -30.69
CA ARG A 47 20.14 -1.71 -29.32
C ARG A 47 19.97 -0.20 -29.23
N GLU A 48 20.09 0.52 -30.34
CA GLU A 48 20.22 1.99 -30.37
C GLU A 48 18.99 2.71 -30.93
N CYS A 49 17.96 1.99 -31.38
CA CYS A 49 16.71 2.63 -31.80
C CYS A 49 15.98 3.18 -30.56
N PRO A 50 15.54 4.45 -30.56
CA PRO A 50 14.69 4.97 -29.50
C PRO A 50 13.43 4.11 -29.35
N PHE A 51 12.99 3.84 -28.12
CA PHE A 51 11.91 2.86 -27.87
C PHE A 51 10.58 3.19 -28.61
N TRP A 52 10.30 4.48 -28.83
CA TRP A 52 9.13 4.95 -29.59
C TRP A 52 9.17 4.60 -31.08
N LEU A 53 10.36 4.30 -31.64
CA LEU A 53 10.54 3.86 -33.01
C LEU A 53 10.37 2.33 -33.16
N ARG A 54 10.51 1.56 -32.06
CA ARG A 54 10.29 0.10 -32.05
C ARG A 54 8.81 -0.28 -31.98
N TRP A 55 7.96 0.59 -31.45
CA TRP A 55 6.52 0.38 -31.29
C TRP A 55 5.72 1.66 -31.59
N PRO A 56 5.66 2.12 -32.85
CA PRO A 56 4.98 3.37 -33.21
C PRO A 56 3.49 3.38 -32.81
N GLY A 57 2.84 2.20 -32.85
CA GLY A 57 1.48 2.04 -32.33
C GLY A 57 1.36 2.26 -30.82
N ALA A 58 2.30 1.72 -30.02
CA ALA A 58 2.30 1.92 -28.57
C ALA A 58 2.64 3.37 -28.20
N ALA A 59 3.55 4.01 -28.94
CA ALA A 59 3.87 5.42 -28.77
C ALA A 59 2.67 6.32 -29.08
N LEU A 60 1.94 6.05 -30.18
CA LEU A 60 0.72 6.78 -30.54
C LEU A 60 -0.37 6.60 -29.49
N VAL A 61 -0.63 5.36 -29.04
CA VAL A 61 -1.64 5.08 -28.00
C VAL A 61 -1.27 5.78 -26.68
N SER A 62 0.01 5.73 -26.28
CA SER A 62 0.48 6.41 -25.06
C SER A 62 0.37 7.93 -25.18
N ALA A 63 0.68 8.50 -26.34
CA ALA A 63 0.55 9.93 -26.60
C ALA A 63 -0.91 10.39 -26.61
N LEU A 64 -1.81 9.62 -27.24
CA LEU A 64 -3.25 9.89 -27.23
C LEU A 64 -3.81 9.80 -25.81
N PHE A 65 -3.42 8.77 -25.04
CA PHE A 65 -3.83 8.63 -23.64
C PHE A 65 -3.33 9.81 -22.79
N ALA A 66 -2.06 10.19 -22.94
CA ALA A 66 -1.49 11.36 -22.27
C ALA A 66 -2.21 12.65 -22.66
N ALA A 67 -2.57 12.83 -23.94
CA ALA A 67 -3.33 13.99 -24.41
C ALA A 67 -4.75 14.03 -23.82
N VAL A 68 -5.42 12.88 -23.69
CA VAL A 68 -6.74 12.77 -23.03
C VAL A 68 -6.62 13.14 -21.55
N LEU A 69 -5.62 12.61 -20.84
CA LEU A 69 -5.38 12.95 -19.42
C LEU A 69 -5.05 14.44 -19.25
N PHE A 70 -4.19 14.98 -20.11
CA PHE A 70 -3.80 16.39 -20.09
C PHE A 70 -5.03 17.28 -20.34
N ARG A 71 -5.85 16.97 -21.35
CA ARG A 71 -7.10 17.71 -21.60
C ARG A 71 -8.06 17.60 -20.40
N GLY A 72 -8.20 16.42 -19.82
CA GLY A 72 -9.02 16.19 -18.62
C GLY A 72 -8.60 17.08 -17.46
N LEU A 73 -7.29 17.31 -17.27
CA LEU A 73 -6.77 18.21 -16.25
C LEU A 73 -7.27 19.65 -16.43
N PHE A 74 -7.29 20.17 -17.65
CA PHE A 74 -7.81 21.53 -17.92
C PHE A 74 -9.32 21.65 -17.75
N VAL A 75 -10.07 20.58 -18.05
CA VAL A 75 -11.53 20.56 -17.84
C VAL A 75 -11.88 20.55 -16.35
N VAL A 76 -11.14 19.79 -15.54
CA VAL A 76 -11.36 19.67 -14.09
C VAL A 76 -10.80 20.87 -13.31
N SER A 77 -9.88 21.64 -13.90
CA SER A 77 -9.28 22.84 -13.27
C SER A 77 -10.17 24.10 -13.30
N GLY A 78 -11.44 23.98 -13.73
CA GLY A 78 -12.43 25.06 -13.64
C GLY A 78 -12.78 25.44 -12.19
N GLU A 79 -13.68 26.41 -12.01
CA GLU A 79 -14.11 26.89 -10.68
C GLU A 79 -14.55 25.73 -9.79
N ARG A 80 -13.84 25.54 -8.67
CA ARG A 80 -14.10 24.47 -7.72
C ARG A 80 -15.26 24.88 -6.81
N ILE A 81 -16.48 24.73 -7.30
CA ILE A 81 -17.67 24.80 -6.44
C ILE A 81 -17.62 23.56 -5.53
N LEU A 82 -17.58 23.76 -4.21
CA LEU A 82 -17.68 22.67 -3.26
C LEU A 82 -18.99 21.92 -3.52
N GLY A 83 -18.87 20.63 -3.83
CA GLY A 83 -20.03 19.75 -3.95
C GLY A 83 -20.79 19.68 -2.62
N ARG A 84 -22.11 19.46 -2.68
CA ARG A 84 -22.96 19.37 -1.48
C ARG A 84 -22.42 18.37 -0.44
N ALA A 85 -21.91 17.21 -0.90
CA ALA A 85 -21.31 16.20 -0.04
C ALA A 85 -20.03 16.71 0.66
N SER A 86 -19.13 17.37 -0.09
CA SER A 86 -17.90 17.92 0.48
C SER A 86 -18.18 19.01 1.52
N ALA A 87 -19.17 19.86 1.27
CA ALA A 87 -19.62 20.85 2.25
C ALA A 87 -20.19 20.17 3.51
N HIS A 88 -21.01 19.12 3.35
CA HIS A 88 -21.57 18.35 4.47
C HIS A 88 -20.47 17.71 5.34
N TYR A 89 -19.51 17.02 4.72
CA TYR A 89 -18.42 16.38 5.46
C TYR A 89 -17.61 17.40 6.26
N LEU A 90 -17.32 18.57 5.70
CA LEU A 90 -16.54 19.58 6.40
C LEU A 90 -17.28 20.19 7.60
N SER A 91 -18.62 20.27 7.55
CA SER A 91 -19.39 20.91 8.62
C SER A 91 -19.95 19.94 9.67
N HIS A 92 -20.25 18.69 9.32
CA HIS A 92 -20.96 17.76 10.22
C HIS A 92 -20.14 16.56 10.73
N THR A 93 -18.91 16.34 10.23
CA THR A 93 -18.11 15.16 10.63
C THR A 93 -17.97 15.01 12.14
N LEU A 94 -17.60 16.08 12.85
CA LEU A 94 -17.35 15.99 14.29
C LEU A 94 -18.63 15.63 15.07
N GLU A 95 -19.78 16.14 14.65
CA GLU A 95 -21.07 15.89 15.31
C GLU A 95 -21.60 14.49 15.01
N GLU A 96 -21.42 14.00 13.77
CA GLU A 96 -21.96 12.72 13.31
C GLU A 96 -21.06 11.52 13.66
N THR A 97 -19.73 11.69 13.69
CA THR A 97 -18.77 10.58 13.89
C THR A 97 -17.88 10.73 15.12
N GLY A 98 -17.78 11.93 15.70
CA GLY A 98 -16.86 12.21 16.80
C GLY A 98 -15.38 12.29 16.41
N ALA A 99 -15.05 12.13 15.12
CA ALA A 99 -13.68 12.22 14.63
C ALA A 99 -13.31 13.65 14.23
N LEU A 100 -12.07 14.06 14.51
CA LEU A 100 -11.49 15.33 14.02
C LEU A 100 -10.88 15.16 12.62
N ASN A 101 -10.42 13.96 12.29
CA ASN A 101 -9.90 13.64 10.97
C ASN A 101 -11.04 13.34 9.99
N VAL A 102 -11.40 14.35 9.18
CA VAL A 102 -12.46 14.24 8.16
C VAL A 102 -12.19 13.14 7.14
N VAL A 103 -10.93 12.89 6.77
CA VAL A 103 -10.60 11.83 5.80
C VAL A 103 -10.87 10.45 6.41
N ALA A 104 -10.43 10.23 7.66
CA ALA A 104 -10.68 8.97 8.36
C ALA A 104 -12.18 8.71 8.55
N ALA A 105 -12.94 9.74 8.93
CA ALA A 105 -14.40 9.65 9.06
C ALA A 105 -15.10 9.37 7.73
N ILE A 106 -14.65 9.99 6.63
CA ILE A 106 -15.19 9.68 5.31
C ILE A 106 -14.98 8.21 4.96
N LEU A 107 -13.79 7.67 5.22
CA LEU A 107 -13.48 6.28 4.86
C LEU A 107 -14.20 5.27 5.74
N LEU A 108 -14.27 5.49 7.05
CA LEU A 108 -14.77 4.49 8.00
C LEU A 108 -16.25 4.66 8.38
N ASP A 109 -16.79 5.87 8.36
CA ASP A 109 -18.18 6.14 8.77
C ASP A 109 -19.06 6.43 7.56
N TYR A 110 -18.75 7.45 6.76
CA TYR A 110 -19.61 7.86 5.64
C TYR A 110 -19.57 6.91 4.44
N ARG A 111 -18.39 6.35 4.14
CA ARG A 111 -18.14 5.52 2.96
C ARG A 111 -17.49 4.19 3.33
N ALA A 112 -17.89 3.62 4.47
CA ALA A 112 -17.41 2.35 4.99
C ALA A 112 -17.46 1.20 3.96
N PHE A 113 -18.49 1.17 3.12
CA PHE A 113 -18.64 0.16 2.05
C PHE A 113 -17.53 0.25 0.99
N ASP A 114 -17.01 1.43 0.69
CA ASP A 114 -15.89 1.58 -0.24
C ASP A 114 -14.61 0.98 0.37
N THR A 115 -14.35 1.25 1.67
CA THR A 115 -13.22 0.65 2.40
C THR A 115 -13.38 -0.86 2.57
N LEU A 116 -14.59 -1.37 2.73
CA LEU A 116 -14.88 -2.80 2.71
C LEU A 116 -14.57 -3.41 1.35
N GLY A 117 -14.96 -2.74 0.26
CA GLY A 117 -14.61 -3.14 -1.10
C GLY A 117 -13.09 -3.19 -1.32
N GLU A 118 -12.36 -2.14 -0.93
CA GLU A 118 -10.90 -2.08 -1.01
C GLU A 118 -10.23 -3.22 -0.23
N THR A 119 -10.68 -3.47 1.00
CA THR A 119 -10.16 -4.56 1.85
C THR A 119 -10.42 -5.93 1.22
N THR A 120 -11.61 -6.13 0.64
CA THR A 120 -11.97 -7.36 -0.08
C THR A 120 -11.06 -7.59 -1.28
N VAL A 121 -10.72 -6.54 -2.04
CA VAL A 121 -9.78 -6.62 -3.16
C VAL A 121 -8.38 -7.03 -2.68
N ILE A 122 -7.88 -6.42 -1.61
CA ILE A 122 -6.56 -6.76 -1.04
C ILE A 122 -6.55 -8.21 -0.55
N PHE A 123 -7.57 -8.64 0.20
CA PHE A 123 -7.68 -10.01 0.68
C PHE A 123 -7.73 -11.01 -0.47
N THR A 124 -8.52 -10.72 -1.50
CA THR A 124 -8.60 -11.57 -2.72
C THR A 124 -7.24 -11.65 -3.42
N ALA A 125 -6.48 -10.56 -3.47
CA ALA A 125 -5.14 -10.56 -4.05
C ALA A 125 -4.17 -11.43 -3.25
N VAL A 126 -4.16 -11.32 -1.91
CA VAL A 126 -3.31 -12.15 -1.05
C VAL A 126 -3.71 -13.62 -1.13
N PHE A 127 -5.01 -13.93 -1.09
CA PHE A 127 -5.53 -15.28 -1.28
C PHE A 127 -5.11 -15.88 -2.64
N GLY A 128 -5.25 -15.10 -3.73
CA GLY A 128 -4.83 -15.51 -5.06
C GLY A 128 -3.33 -15.79 -5.16
N ILE A 129 -2.50 -14.92 -4.55
CA ILE A 129 -1.05 -15.14 -4.47
C ILE A 129 -0.76 -16.41 -3.66
N SER A 130 -1.38 -16.59 -2.50
CA SER A 130 -1.21 -17.79 -1.65
C SER A 130 -1.57 -19.08 -2.39
N LEU A 131 -2.64 -19.09 -3.20
CA LEU A 131 -3.00 -20.23 -4.04
C LEU A 131 -1.94 -20.50 -5.12
N LEU A 132 -1.50 -19.48 -5.85
CA LEU A 132 -0.45 -19.61 -6.88
C LEU A 132 0.88 -20.12 -6.30
N LEU A 133 1.15 -19.79 -5.04
CA LEU A 133 2.37 -20.08 -4.31
C LEU A 133 2.29 -21.37 -3.46
N SER A 134 1.11 -21.93 -3.23
CA SER A 134 0.87 -23.06 -2.32
C SER A 134 1.64 -24.35 -2.63
N GLY A 135 2.04 -24.57 -3.89
CA GLY A 135 2.76 -25.78 -4.34
C GLY A 135 4.29 -25.66 -4.39
N GLY A 136 4.85 -24.48 -4.12
CA GLY A 136 6.29 -24.22 -4.26
C GLY A 136 7.11 -24.71 -3.06
N ARG A 137 8.23 -25.42 -3.30
CA ARG A 137 9.26 -25.62 -2.26
C ARG A 137 10.08 -24.33 -2.12
N TYR A 138 9.75 -23.52 -1.12
CA TYR A 138 10.51 -22.30 -0.82
C TYR A 138 11.88 -22.67 -0.27
N VAL A 139 12.93 -22.41 -1.07
CA VAL A 139 14.30 -22.41 -0.55
C VAL A 139 14.41 -21.25 0.41
N HIS A 140 14.53 -21.57 1.70
CA HIS A 140 14.70 -20.56 2.70
C HIS A 140 16.14 -20.04 2.65
N SER A 141 16.32 -18.72 2.59
CA SER A 141 17.65 -18.14 2.73
C SER A 141 18.06 -18.18 4.20
N GLY A 142 19.14 -18.91 4.49
CA GLY A 142 19.77 -18.91 5.83
C GLY A 142 20.65 -17.69 6.09
N HIS A 143 21.05 -16.95 5.04
CA HIS A 143 21.92 -15.78 5.17
C HIS A 143 21.09 -14.50 4.98
N GLY A 144 20.84 -13.79 6.08
CA GLY A 144 20.39 -12.40 6.04
C GLY A 144 21.51 -11.43 5.63
N LEU A 145 21.21 -10.13 5.67
CA LEU A 145 22.15 -9.04 5.37
C LEU A 145 23.29 -8.93 6.39
N SER A 146 24.19 -7.95 6.19
CA SER A 146 25.37 -7.72 7.03
C SER A 146 25.03 -7.47 8.49
N PHE A 147 26.01 -7.68 9.38
CA PHE A 147 25.85 -7.47 10.82
C PHE A 147 25.38 -6.04 11.16
N ILE A 148 25.93 -5.03 10.47
CA ILE A 148 25.58 -3.62 10.67
C ILE A 148 24.10 -3.41 10.39
N VAL A 149 23.58 -3.95 9.28
CA VAL A 149 22.17 -3.81 8.90
C VAL A 149 21.26 -4.53 9.89
N LYS A 150 21.62 -5.74 10.34
CA LYS A 150 20.87 -6.47 11.36
C LYS A 150 20.78 -5.71 12.69
N ARG A 151 21.88 -5.11 13.14
CA ARG A 151 21.89 -4.31 14.38
C ARG A 151 21.09 -3.01 14.22
N GLY A 152 21.23 -2.34 13.08
CA GLY A 152 20.43 -1.16 12.76
C GLY A 152 18.92 -1.46 12.73
N MET A 153 18.53 -2.56 12.06
CA MET A 153 17.12 -2.96 12.00
C MET A 153 16.56 -3.31 13.40
N ALA A 154 17.33 -4.03 14.23
CA ALA A 154 16.92 -4.33 15.60
C ALA A 154 16.64 -3.06 16.41
N LEU A 155 17.48 -2.04 16.26
CA LEU A 155 17.32 -0.75 16.93
C LEU A 155 16.10 0.02 16.43
N LEU A 156 15.87 0.04 15.12
CA LEU A 156 14.79 0.82 14.49
C LEU A 156 13.40 0.17 14.64
N THR A 157 13.32 -1.16 14.68
CA THR A 157 12.06 -1.91 14.74
C THR A 157 11.09 -1.41 15.81
N PRO A 158 11.46 -1.25 17.10
CA PRO A 158 10.51 -0.79 18.12
C PRO A 158 9.96 0.61 17.81
N PHE A 159 10.75 1.52 17.23
CA PHE A 159 10.28 2.85 16.84
C PHE A 159 9.33 2.79 15.63
N ILE A 160 9.62 1.93 14.65
CA ILE A 160 8.73 1.72 13.49
C ILE A 160 7.39 1.17 13.96
N LEU A 161 7.39 0.16 14.85
CA LEU A 161 6.16 -0.44 15.38
C LEU A 161 5.37 0.54 16.26
N LEU A 162 6.06 1.34 17.09
CA LEU A 162 5.43 2.39 17.89
C LEU A 162 4.79 3.45 17.00
N TYR A 163 5.49 3.87 15.95
CA TYR A 163 4.95 4.82 14.97
C TYR A 163 3.74 4.24 14.25
N ALA A 164 3.81 2.99 13.76
CA ALA A 164 2.70 2.29 13.12
C ALA A 164 1.47 2.20 14.04
N ALA A 165 1.67 1.86 15.32
CA ALA A 165 0.61 1.84 16.32
C ALA A 165 0.02 3.24 16.56
N SER A 166 0.87 4.27 16.66
CA SER A 166 0.41 5.64 16.89
C SER A 166 -0.51 6.15 15.78
N ILE A 167 -0.14 5.99 14.50
CA ILE A 167 -0.97 6.44 13.39
C ILE A 167 -2.23 5.58 13.20
N LEU A 168 -2.21 4.33 13.67
CA LEU A 168 -3.37 3.45 13.67
C LEU A 168 -4.39 3.89 14.72
N PHE A 169 -3.97 4.06 15.98
CA PHE A 169 -4.89 4.40 17.08
C PHE A 169 -5.32 5.87 17.08
N LEU A 170 -4.44 6.80 16.67
CA LEU A 170 -4.76 8.24 16.62
C LEU A 170 -5.31 8.67 15.25
N GLY A 171 -5.67 7.73 14.36
CA GLY A 171 -6.16 8.06 13.01
C GLY A 171 -7.43 8.93 12.99
N HIS A 172 -8.25 8.88 14.05
CA HIS A 172 -9.44 9.73 14.20
C HIS A 172 -9.11 11.18 14.61
N LEU A 173 -7.89 11.46 15.09
CA LEU A 173 -7.43 12.78 15.52
C LEU A 173 -6.40 13.39 14.57
N THR A 174 -5.52 12.56 14.03
CA THR A 174 -4.33 12.97 13.27
C THR A 174 -4.28 12.25 11.92
N PRO A 175 -3.54 12.79 10.93
CA PRO A 175 -3.40 12.13 9.64
C PRO A 175 -2.84 10.71 9.79
N GLY A 176 -3.56 9.72 9.24
CA GLY A 176 -3.31 8.31 9.52
C GLY A 176 -4.56 7.47 9.36
N GLY A 177 -4.65 6.41 10.16
CA GLY A 177 -5.71 5.42 10.08
C GLY A 177 -5.18 3.98 9.96
N GLY A 178 -6.13 3.04 9.85
CA GLY A 178 -5.84 1.61 9.80
C GLY A 178 -4.99 1.20 8.60
N PHE A 179 -5.28 1.74 7.41
CA PHE A 179 -4.55 1.38 6.19
C PHE A 179 -3.08 1.81 6.22
N GLN A 180 -2.78 3.07 6.59
CA GLN A 180 -1.39 3.52 6.68
C GLN A 180 -0.64 2.79 7.79
N GLY A 181 -1.25 2.65 8.98
CA GLY A 181 -0.66 1.91 10.11
C GLY A 181 -0.34 0.46 9.75
N GLY A 182 -1.32 -0.25 9.17
CA GLY A 182 -1.16 -1.62 8.69
C GLY A 182 -0.06 -1.76 7.63
N SER A 183 0.04 -0.80 6.70
CA SER A 183 1.07 -0.78 5.67
C SER A 183 2.49 -0.60 6.25
N VAL A 184 2.64 0.18 7.33
CA VAL A 184 3.93 0.31 8.04
C VAL A 184 4.26 -1.01 8.76
N PHE A 185 3.30 -1.64 9.43
CA PHE A 185 3.50 -2.97 10.04
C PHE A 185 3.93 -4.01 8.99
N ALA A 186 3.24 -4.06 7.85
CA ALA A 186 3.58 -4.95 6.75
C ALA A 186 4.99 -4.69 6.19
N THR A 187 5.34 -3.42 5.98
CA THR A 187 6.69 -3.03 5.53
C THR A 187 7.75 -3.46 6.54
N ALA A 188 7.52 -3.24 7.84
CA ALA A 188 8.45 -3.67 8.89
C ALA A 188 8.65 -5.19 8.89
N ALA A 189 7.57 -5.97 8.74
CA ALA A 189 7.63 -7.43 8.65
C ALA A 189 8.44 -7.90 7.43
N ILE A 190 8.22 -7.29 6.26
CA ILE A 190 8.98 -7.60 5.04
C ILE A 190 10.47 -7.26 5.22
N LEU A 191 10.79 -6.09 5.78
CA LEU A 191 12.16 -5.68 6.02
C LEU A 191 12.88 -6.61 6.99
N ILE A 192 12.23 -7.04 8.07
CA ILE A 192 12.78 -8.05 8.99
C ILE A 192 13.09 -9.35 8.24
N CYS A 193 12.16 -9.81 7.40
CA CYS A 193 12.35 -11.00 6.58
C CYS A 193 13.56 -10.88 5.62
N VAL A 194 13.72 -9.73 4.97
CA VAL A 194 14.87 -9.44 4.08
C VAL A 194 16.19 -9.34 4.86
N VAL A 195 16.18 -8.66 6.01
CA VAL A 195 17.39 -8.38 6.81
C VAL A 195 17.91 -9.62 7.53
N TYR A 196 17.02 -10.42 8.13
CA TYR A 196 17.43 -11.60 8.91
C TYR A 196 17.38 -12.89 8.11
N GLY A 197 16.69 -12.90 6.97
CA GLY A 197 16.44 -14.08 6.15
C GLY A 197 15.12 -14.76 6.50
N THR A 198 14.57 -15.50 5.54
CA THR A 198 13.26 -16.15 5.68
C THR A 198 13.24 -17.24 6.75
N ASN A 199 14.38 -17.85 7.06
CA ASN A 199 14.51 -18.85 8.14
C ASN A 199 14.26 -18.26 9.53
N PHE A 200 14.72 -17.02 9.77
CA PHE A 200 14.53 -16.35 11.06
C PHE A 200 13.06 -16.09 11.35
N GLU A 201 12.32 -15.73 10.31
CA GLU A 201 10.91 -15.40 10.38
C GLU A 201 10.05 -16.68 10.50
N ALA A 202 10.31 -17.68 9.65
CA ALA A 202 9.61 -18.98 9.70
C ALA A 202 9.79 -19.71 11.04
N ALA A 203 10.92 -19.51 11.72
CA ALA A 203 11.16 -20.08 13.05
C ALA A 203 10.34 -19.39 14.17
N ARG A 204 9.84 -18.16 13.95
CA ARG A 204 9.08 -17.39 14.94
C ARG A 204 7.58 -17.42 14.69
N ILE A 205 7.16 -17.32 13.43
CA ILE A 205 5.75 -17.25 13.06
C ILE A 205 5.46 -18.30 11.99
N SER A 206 4.64 -19.29 12.36
CA SER A 206 4.24 -20.33 11.43
C SER A 206 3.36 -19.77 10.31
N PRO A 207 3.43 -20.32 9.08
CA PRO A 207 2.56 -19.89 7.98
C PRO A 207 1.06 -19.94 8.34
N LYS A 208 0.62 -21.00 9.05
CA LYS A 208 -0.77 -21.15 9.51
C LYS A 208 -1.20 -20.03 10.44
N THR A 209 -0.31 -19.59 11.33
CA THR A 209 -0.59 -18.47 12.24
C THR A 209 -0.88 -17.20 11.46
N LYS A 210 -0.09 -16.90 10.41
CA LYS A 210 -0.31 -15.70 9.57
C LYS A 210 -1.64 -15.76 8.85
N GLU A 211 -1.96 -16.90 8.25
CA GLU A 211 -3.23 -17.15 7.57
C GLU A 211 -4.41 -16.98 8.53
N THR A 212 -4.29 -17.47 9.78
CA THR A 212 -5.32 -17.29 10.80
C THR A 212 -5.48 -15.82 11.22
N PHE A 213 -4.40 -15.08 11.39
CA PHE A 213 -4.46 -13.64 11.69
C PHE A 213 -5.10 -12.85 10.55
N GLU A 214 -4.76 -13.18 9.30
CA GLU A 214 -5.32 -12.55 8.11
C GLU A 214 -6.82 -12.82 7.98
N ALA A 215 -7.21 -14.10 7.99
CA ALA A 215 -8.62 -14.51 7.89
C ALA A 215 -9.43 -13.99 9.08
N GLY A 216 -8.87 -14.04 10.29
CA GLY A 216 -9.51 -13.52 11.50
C GLY A 216 -9.73 -12.02 11.44
N GLY A 217 -8.76 -11.25 10.94
CA GLY A 217 -8.89 -9.81 10.73
C GLY A 217 -9.98 -9.46 9.71
N ALA A 218 -10.03 -10.18 8.59
CA ALA A 218 -11.06 -9.98 7.56
C ALA A 218 -12.46 -10.30 8.09
N VAL A 219 -12.63 -11.42 8.78
CA VAL A 219 -13.90 -11.82 9.40
C VAL A 219 -14.34 -10.81 10.45
N LEU A 220 -13.42 -10.36 11.31
CA LEU A 220 -13.70 -9.35 12.33
C LEU A 220 -14.19 -8.04 11.69
N PHE A 221 -13.53 -7.60 10.62
CA PHE A 221 -13.92 -6.37 9.92
C PHE A 221 -15.33 -6.45 9.31
N VAL A 222 -15.64 -7.56 8.61
CA VAL A 222 -16.99 -7.81 8.07
C VAL A 222 -18.02 -7.90 9.20
N PHE A 223 -17.69 -8.60 10.28
CA PHE A 223 -18.59 -8.78 11.43
C PHE A 223 -18.94 -7.45 12.09
N ILE A 224 -17.95 -6.58 12.34
CA ILE A 224 -18.20 -5.22 12.87
C ILE A 224 -19.08 -4.42 11.90
N GLY A 225 -18.82 -4.50 10.60
CA GLY A 225 -19.66 -3.83 9.60
C GLY A 225 -21.12 -4.32 9.61
N LEU A 226 -21.34 -5.63 9.73
CA LEU A 226 -22.68 -6.22 9.82
C LEU A 226 -23.40 -5.82 11.12
N LEU A 227 -22.69 -5.74 12.24
CA LEU A 227 -23.25 -5.27 13.50
C LEU A 227 -23.72 -3.81 13.41
N GLY A 228 -23.07 -2.97 12.60
CA GLY A 228 -23.50 -1.59 12.38
C GLY A 228 -24.79 -1.44 11.54
N ILE A 229 -25.24 -2.52 10.88
CA ILE A 229 -26.47 -2.54 10.08
C ILE A 229 -27.66 -3.09 10.89
N ALA A 230 -27.39 -3.92 11.90
CA ALA A 230 -28.37 -4.59 12.74
C ALA A 230 -28.92 -3.66 13.85
#